data_AF-A0A955HIH1-F1
#
_entry.id   AF-A0A955HIH1-F1
#
_cell.length_a   1.000
_cell.length_b   1.000
_cell.length_c   1.000
_cell.angle_alpha   90.00
_cell.angle_beta   90.00
_cell.angle_gamma   90.00
#
_symmetry.space_group_name_H-M   'P 1'
#
loop_
_entity.id
_entity.type
_entity.pdbx_description
1 polymer ?
#
loop_
_entity_poly.entity_id
_entity_poly.type
_entity_poly.pdbx_seq_one_letter_code
_entity_poly.pdbx_strand_id
1 'polypeptide(L)'
;MVTQQIKKAFRNVLKKSAAAALSAGEHNNPALTIARMNTCKACPNFNKETLQCGVCGCYMDVKTTLLRNRNPYAMGRVEVTHCPEGRWGDAEIANYYRALDGKEPIKN
;
A
#
# COMPACT_ATOMS: atom_id res chain seq x y z
N MET A 1 -26.26 14.34 -11.78
CA MET A 1 -24.96 13.74 -12.15
C MET A 1 -23.86 14.39 -11.32
N VAL A 2 -23.07 13.61 -10.56
CA VAL A 2 -21.93 14.15 -9.79
C VAL A 2 -20.77 14.45 -10.76
N THR A 3 -20.32 15.69 -10.81
CA THR A 3 -19.25 16.14 -11.71
C THR A 3 -17.91 15.45 -11.40
N GLN A 4 -17.05 15.28 -12.41
CA GLN A 4 -15.71 14.69 -12.22
C GLN A 4 -14.89 15.43 -11.16
N GLN A 5 -15.05 16.76 -11.04
CA GLN A 5 -14.39 17.56 -10.00
C GLN A 5 -14.83 17.17 -8.58
N ILE A 6 -16.13 16.95 -8.35
CA ILE A 6 -16.64 16.54 -7.04
C ILE A 6 -16.11 15.13 -6.68
N LYS A 7 -16.09 14.20 -7.65
CA LYS A 7 -15.51 12.85 -7.44
C LYS A 7 -14.02 12.90 -7.06
N LYS A 8 -13.25 13.78 -7.71
CA LYS A 8 -11.81 13.97 -7.43
C LYS A 8 -11.59 14.59 -6.05
N ALA A 9 -12.35 15.61 -5.68
CA ALA A 9 -12.26 16.26 -4.37
C ALA A 9 -12.57 15.28 -3.24
N PHE A 10 -13.65 14.50 -3.36
CA PHE A 10 -14.03 13.50 -2.36
C PHE A 10 -12.97 12.41 -2.20
N ARG A 11 -12.41 11.91 -3.31
CA ARG A 11 -11.30 10.94 -3.30
C ARG A 11 -10.06 11.48 -2.59
N ASN A 12 -9.72 12.76 -2.81
CA ASN A 12 -8.59 13.39 -2.15
C ASN A 12 -8.79 13.49 -0.63
N VAL A 13 -10.01 13.80 -0.18
CA VAL A 13 -10.35 13.82 1.25
C VAL A 13 -10.21 12.42 1.86
N LEU A 14 -10.80 11.40 1.23
CA LEU A 14 -10.70 10.00 1.66
C LEU A 14 -9.25 9.50 1.73
N LYS A 15 -8.43 9.91 0.76
CA LYS A 15 -7.02 9.53 0.72
C LYS A 15 -6.23 10.19 1.85
N LYS A 16 -6.47 11.48 2.13
CA LYS A 16 -5.81 12.18 3.24
C LYS A 16 -6.19 11.57 4.59
N SER A 17 -7.47 11.24 4.81
CA SER A 17 -7.90 10.60 6.04
C SER A 17 -7.33 9.18 6.18
N ALA A 18 -7.31 8.39 5.10
CA ALA A 18 -6.69 7.07 5.10
C ALA A 18 -5.18 7.13 5.36
N ALA A 19 -4.46 8.08 4.75
CA ALA A 19 -3.04 8.28 5.00
C ALA A 19 -2.75 8.63 6.46
N ALA A 20 -3.52 9.56 7.05
CA ALA A 20 -3.36 9.96 8.44
C ALA A 20 -3.70 8.82 9.42
N ALA A 21 -4.76 8.05 9.16
CA ALA A 21 -5.19 6.96 10.03
C ALA A 21 -4.31 5.72 9.91
N LEU A 22 -3.69 5.48 8.74
CA LEU A 22 -2.97 4.24 8.43
C LEU A 22 -1.45 4.40 8.40
N SER A 23 -0.91 5.63 8.43
CA SER A 23 0.54 5.84 8.52
C SER A 23 1.02 5.66 9.96
N ALA A 24 2.06 4.83 10.16
CA ALA A 24 2.76 4.67 11.43
C ALA A 24 4.24 5.10 11.35
N GLY A 25 4.63 5.76 10.25
CA GLY A 25 5.96 6.32 10.04
C GLY A 25 6.39 6.32 8.57
N GLU A 26 7.08 7.36 8.14
CA GLU A 26 7.68 7.49 6.81
C GLU A 26 9.15 7.03 6.82
N HIS A 27 9.66 6.57 5.67
CA HIS A 27 11.06 6.16 5.54
C HIS A 27 11.99 7.25 4.99
N ASN A 28 11.47 8.42 4.58
CA ASN A 28 12.23 9.59 4.11
C ASN A 28 13.32 9.29 3.06
N ASN A 29 13.09 8.28 2.20
CA ASN A 29 14.05 7.85 1.18
C ASN A 29 13.41 7.94 -0.21
N PRO A 30 13.65 9.04 -0.95
CA PRO A 30 13.03 9.24 -2.27
C PRO A 30 13.35 8.13 -3.27
N ALA A 31 14.58 7.59 -3.25
CA ALA A 31 14.99 6.51 -4.14
C ALA A 31 14.18 5.24 -3.88
N LEU A 32 13.94 4.88 -2.61
CA LEU A 32 13.10 3.76 -2.23
C LEU A 32 11.64 3.98 -2.65
N THR A 33 11.09 5.19 -2.46
CA THR A 33 9.73 5.54 -2.89
C THR A 33 9.58 5.32 -4.40
N ILE A 34 10.54 5.81 -5.20
CA ILE A 34 10.55 5.68 -6.65
C ILE A 34 10.64 4.20 -7.05
N ALA A 35 11.55 3.43 -6.44
CA ALA A 35 11.72 2.01 -6.73
C ALA A 35 10.43 1.20 -6.45
N ARG A 36 9.81 1.42 -5.28
CA ARG A 36 8.54 0.78 -4.90
C ARG A 36 7.40 1.16 -5.85
N MET A 37 7.29 2.45 -6.19
CA MET A 37 6.27 2.95 -7.11
C MET A 37 6.46 2.40 -8.53
N ASN A 38 7.68 2.36 -9.04
CA ASN A 38 7.98 1.78 -10.36
C ASN A 38 7.61 0.31 -10.42
N THR A 39 7.91 -0.44 -9.36
CA THR A 39 7.49 -1.84 -9.22
C THR A 39 5.97 -1.97 -9.26
N CYS A 40 5.24 -1.08 -8.58
CA CYS A 40 3.79 -1.09 -8.61
C CYS A 40 3.23 -0.71 -9.99
N LYS A 41 3.77 0.28 -10.67
CA LYS A 41 3.32 0.67 -12.03
C LYS A 41 3.45 -0.46 -13.06
N ALA A 42 4.42 -1.37 -12.86
CA ALA A 42 4.61 -2.56 -13.69
C ALA A 42 3.74 -3.76 -13.27
N CYS A 43 3.09 -3.71 -12.10
CA CYS A 43 2.30 -4.81 -11.57
C CYS A 43 0.93 -4.92 -12.28
N PRO A 44 0.48 -6.14 -12.65
CA PRO A 44 -0.84 -6.33 -13.27
C PRO A 44 -2.01 -5.90 -12.37
N ASN A 45 -1.80 -5.92 -11.05
CA ASN A 45 -2.81 -5.54 -10.07
C ASN A 45 -2.88 -4.01 -9.83
N PHE A 46 -2.06 -3.19 -10.48
CA PHE A 46 -2.04 -1.75 -10.24
C PHE A 46 -3.14 -1.02 -11.01
N ASN A 47 -4.04 -0.37 -10.27
CA ASN A 47 -5.05 0.48 -10.86
C ASN A 47 -4.47 1.86 -11.16
N LYS A 48 -4.23 2.14 -12.45
CA LYS A 48 -3.65 3.41 -12.93
C LYS A 48 -4.57 4.61 -12.71
N GLU A 49 -5.89 4.44 -12.67
CA GLU A 49 -6.85 5.54 -12.52
C GLU A 49 -6.97 6.02 -11.08
N THR A 50 -6.82 5.12 -10.11
CA THR A 50 -6.96 5.43 -8.68
C THR A 50 -5.63 5.42 -7.93
N LEU A 51 -4.55 4.97 -8.58
CA LEU A 51 -3.22 4.75 -7.99
C LEU A 51 -3.28 3.76 -6.81
N GLN A 52 -4.17 2.77 -6.87
CA GLN A 52 -4.33 1.78 -5.82
C GLN A 52 -3.79 0.41 -6.23
N CYS A 53 -3.37 -0.38 -5.25
CA CYS A 53 -3.09 -1.79 -5.44
C CYS A 53 -4.40 -2.60 -5.43
N GLY A 54 -4.61 -3.47 -6.40
CA GLY A 54 -5.74 -4.39 -6.46
C GLY A 54 -5.69 -5.54 -5.44
N VAL A 55 -4.52 -5.81 -4.85
CA VAL A 55 -4.36 -6.87 -3.84
C VAL A 55 -4.68 -6.37 -2.43
N CYS A 56 -4.15 -5.21 -2.04
CA CYS A 56 -4.34 -4.68 -0.68
C CYS A 56 -5.20 -3.40 -0.59
N GLY A 57 -5.65 -2.84 -1.71
CA GLY A 57 -6.49 -1.64 -1.75
C GLY A 57 -5.77 -0.33 -1.39
N CYS A 58 -4.52 -0.37 -0.94
CA CYS A 58 -3.78 0.82 -0.51
C CYS A 58 -3.52 1.78 -1.69
N TYR A 59 -3.59 3.09 -1.41
CA TYR A 59 -3.08 4.12 -2.29
C TYR A 59 -1.56 4.05 -2.34
N MET A 60 -1.02 3.74 -3.52
CA MET A 60 0.40 3.44 -3.66
C MET A 60 1.28 4.65 -3.45
N ASP A 61 0.84 5.84 -3.84
CA ASP A 61 1.61 7.07 -3.62
C ASP A 61 1.69 7.49 -2.15
N VAL A 62 0.84 6.92 -1.29
CA VAL A 62 1.00 6.97 0.17
C VAL A 62 1.85 5.79 0.62
N LYS A 63 1.43 4.55 0.32
CA LYS A 63 2.08 3.34 0.83
C LYS A 63 3.58 3.30 0.50
N THR A 64 3.97 3.76 -0.68
CA THR A 64 5.38 3.72 -1.10
C THR A 64 6.29 4.63 -0.29
N THR A 65 5.77 5.62 0.47
CA THR A 65 6.56 6.52 1.34
C THR A 65 6.71 6.00 2.77
N LEU A 66 5.94 4.97 3.14
CA LEU A 66 5.82 4.52 4.52
C LEU A 66 6.89 3.49 4.89
N LEU A 67 7.48 3.66 6.07
CA LEU A 67 8.27 2.63 6.73
C LEU A 67 7.36 1.58 7.40
N ARG A 68 6.29 2.06 8.05
CA ARG A 68 5.30 1.23 8.72
C ARG A 68 3.88 1.72 8.42
N ASN A 69 2.94 0.79 8.28
CA ASN A 69 1.53 1.09 8.11
C ASN A 69 0.67 0.32 9.10
N ARG A 70 -0.49 0.86 9.46
CA ARG A 70 -1.53 0.13 10.18
C ARG A 70 -2.34 -0.67 9.18
N ASN A 71 -2.51 -1.96 9.44
CA ASN A 71 -3.31 -2.84 8.61
C ASN A 71 -4.79 -2.81 9.08
N PRO A 72 -5.71 -2.22 8.29
CA PRO A 72 -7.11 -2.14 8.67
C PRO A 72 -7.80 -3.52 8.72
N TYR A 73 -7.24 -4.53 8.04
CA TYR A 73 -7.75 -5.90 8.02
C TYR A 73 -7.24 -6.75 9.20
N ALA A 74 -6.29 -6.23 9.98
CA ALA A 74 -5.72 -6.90 11.15
C ALA A 74 -5.86 -6.03 12.41
N MET A 75 -7.06 -5.47 12.63
CA MET A 75 -7.40 -4.64 13.80
C MET A 75 -6.40 -3.48 14.05
N GLY A 76 -5.85 -2.90 12.98
CA GLY A 76 -4.93 -1.77 13.09
C GLY A 76 -3.51 -2.13 13.52
N ARG A 77 -3.13 -3.42 13.49
CA ARG A 77 -1.77 -3.88 13.73
C ARG A 77 -0.78 -3.08 12.89
N VAL A 78 0.30 -2.62 13.53
CA VAL A 78 1.38 -1.90 12.85
C VAL A 78 2.30 -2.92 12.20
N GLU A 79 2.48 -2.79 10.89
CA GLU A 79 3.29 -3.67 10.06
C GLU A 79 4.41 -2.87 9.41
N VAL A 80 5.57 -3.51 9.19
CA VAL A 80 6.56 -2.99 8.26
C VAL A 80 5.93 -2.95 6.88
N THR A 81 5.96 -1.80 6.24
CA THR A 81 5.30 -1.62 4.95
C THR A 81 5.94 -2.54 3.92
N HIS A 82 5.14 -3.44 3.37
CA HIS A 82 5.59 -4.46 2.42
C HIS A 82 4.60 -4.64 1.26
N CYS A 83 5.02 -5.29 0.19
CA CYS A 83 4.14 -5.82 -0.84
C CYS A 83 3.54 -7.15 -0.36
N PRO A 84 2.19 -7.35 -0.35
CA PRO A 84 1.60 -8.64 0.04
C PRO A 84 1.98 -9.82 -0.86
N GLU A 85 2.49 -9.52 -2.05
CA GLU A 85 3.03 -10.49 -3.03
C GLU A 85 4.56 -10.49 -3.07
N GLY A 86 5.26 -9.80 -2.15
CA GLY A 86 6.73 -9.81 -2.06
C GLY A 86 7.48 -9.13 -3.22
N ARG A 87 6.77 -8.44 -4.12
CA ARG A 87 7.34 -7.91 -5.38
C ARG A 87 8.36 -6.80 -5.17
N TRP A 88 8.46 -6.20 -3.98
CA TRP A 88 9.49 -5.20 -3.69
C TRP A 88 10.83 -5.81 -3.27
N GLY A 89 11.02 -7.13 -3.45
CA GLY A 89 12.15 -7.86 -2.89
C GLY A 89 11.99 -8.13 -1.39
N ASP A 90 10.75 -8.10 -0.89
CA ASP A 90 10.38 -8.15 0.52
C ASP A 90 9.52 -9.38 0.86
N ALA A 91 9.70 -10.47 0.11
CA ALA A 91 8.92 -11.69 0.28
C ALA A 91 9.03 -12.30 1.69
N GLU A 92 10.18 -12.17 2.36
CA GLU A 92 10.34 -12.61 3.75
C GLU A 92 9.44 -11.82 4.71
N ILE A 93 9.39 -10.49 4.56
CA ILE A 93 8.51 -9.62 5.35
C ILE A 93 7.05 -9.95 5.07
N ALA A 94 6.70 -10.14 3.79
CA ALA A 94 5.36 -10.55 3.39
C ALA A 94 4.99 -11.90 4.01
N ASN A 95 5.88 -12.89 3.96
CA ASN A 95 5.65 -14.22 4.52
C ASN A 95 5.51 -14.20 6.04
N TYR A 96 6.27 -13.35 6.75
CA TYR A 96 6.09 -13.13 8.18
C TYR A 96 4.65 -12.71 8.51
N TYR A 97 4.12 -11.67 7.84
CA TYR A 97 2.74 -11.22 8.09
C TYR A 97 1.68 -12.19 7.57
N ARG A 98 1.95 -12.91 6.48
CA ARG A 98 1.08 -13.98 5.98
C ARG A 98 0.94 -15.11 6.99
N ALA A 99 2.03 -15.52 7.65
CA ALA A 99 1.99 -16.54 8.69
C ALA A 99 1.14 -16.10 9.90
N LEU A 100 1.25 -14.84 10.32
CA LEU A 100 0.38 -14.27 11.38
C LEU A 100 -1.10 -14.25 10.98
N ASP A 101 -1.39 -14.12 9.68
CA ASP A 101 -2.74 -14.15 9.12
C ASP A 101 -3.22 -15.57 8.76
N GLY A 102 -2.43 -16.62 9.01
CA GLY A 102 -2.75 -18.01 8.63
C GLY A 102 -2.79 -18.26 7.12
N LYS A 103 -2.05 -17.47 6.32
CA LYS A 103 -1.97 -17.59 4.86
C LYS A 103 -0.72 -18.36 4.43
N GLU A 104 -0.86 -19.14 3.35
CA GLU A 104 0.26 -19.84 2.71
C GLU A 104 1.42 -18.91 2.33
N PRO A 105 2.68 -19.32 2.48
CA PRO A 105 3.82 -18.50 2.08
C PRO A 105 3.88 -18.33 0.56
N ILE A 106 4.41 -17.19 0.12
CA ILE A 106 4.79 -16.95 -1.26
C ILE A 106 5.97 -17.86 -1.56
N LYS A 107 5.82 -18.75 -2.56
CA LYS A 107 6.87 -19.62 -3.07
C LYS A 107 7.54 -18.88 -4.22
N ASN A 108 8.75 -18.41 -4.00
CA ASN A 108 9.59 -17.78 -5.03
C ASN A 108 10.52 -18.80 -5.67
#